data_AF-A0A1G4Q9R7-F1
#
_entry.id   AF-A0A1G4Q9R7-F1
#
_cell.length_a   1.000
_cell.length_b   1.000
_cell.length_c   1.000
_cell.angle_alpha   90.00
_cell.angle_beta   90.00
_cell.angle_gamma   90.00
#
_symmetry.space_group_name_H-M   'P 1'
#
loop_
_entity.id
_entity.type
_entity.pdbx_description
1 polymer ?
#
loop_
_entity_poly.entity_id
_entity_poly.type
_entity_poly.pdbx_seq_one_letter_code
_entity_poly.pdbx_strand_id
1 'polypeptide(L)'
;MEKKLPVILSIISICLSVACIVLILLGRPKEPQPQQDQPAPAAQGQEQGQDENSGTQYVLYVGTNDKDTYAPKYTQEEAKTIVDQVCLKYFEGYTLQEAIGSWTDETGTPTHEYTIVCYFDGADEETVHKAADELLVALNQNTILIESSTMHMEYYSGQN
;
A
#
# COMPACT_ATOMS: atom_id res chain seq x y z
N MET A 1 -21.82 57.78 -10.44
CA MET A 1 -20.35 57.72 -10.54
C MET A 1 -19.94 56.32 -10.10
N GLU A 2 -19.85 55.34 -11.02
CA GLU A 2 -18.72 55.10 -11.95
C GLU A 2 -17.42 54.80 -11.19
N LYS A 3 -16.67 53.71 -11.42
CA LYS A 3 -16.70 52.64 -12.44
C LYS A 3 -15.89 51.43 -11.94
N LYS A 4 -16.17 50.26 -12.53
CA LYS A 4 -15.54 48.94 -12.31
C LYS A 4 -14.36 48.66 -13.25
N LEU A 5 -13.52 47.70 -12.84
CA LEU A 5 -12.76 46.67 -13.61
C LEU A 5 -11.39 47.02 -14.28
N PRO A 6 -10.53 46.02 -14.59
CA PRO A 6 -9.07 46.03 -14.41
C PRO A 6 -8.34 45.94 -15.77
N VAL A 7 -7.00 46.08 -15.80
CA VAL A 7 -6.23 45.92 -17.05
C VAL A 7 -5.04 44.98 -16.81
N ILE A 8 -5.29 43.73 -17.17
CA ILE A 8 -4.33 42.81 -17.79
C ILE A 8 -3.97 43.42 -19.14
N LEU A 9 -2.69 43.62 -19.46
CA LEU A 9 -2.07 43.53 -20.80
C LEU A 9 -0.65 44.13 -20.72
N SER A 10 0.38 43.28 -20.77
CA SER A 10 1.75 43.70 -21.13
C SER A 10 2.27 42.77 -22.22
N ILE A 11 1.62 42.85 -23.37
CA ILE A 11 2.05 42.30 -24.66
C ILE A 11 1.93 43.47 -25.64
N ILE A 12 2.90 43.60 -26.55
CA ILE A 12 2.93 44.49 -27.73
C ILE A 12 3.65 45.84 -27.53
N SER A 13 4.98 45.79 -27.54
CA SER A 13 5.85 46.78 -28.18
C SER A 13 7.23 46.09 -28.26
N ILE A 14 7.63 45.48 -29.37
CA ILE A 14 8.11 46.16 -30.58
C ILE A 14 7.96 45.16 -31.75
N CYS A 15 6.98 45.40 -32.61
CA CYS A 15 7.03 44.98 -34.01
C CYS A 15 7.47 46.20 -34.80
N LEU A 16 8.68 46.20 -35.39
CA LEU A 16 8.98 46.84 -36.67
C LEU A 16 10.43 46.53 -37.10
N SER A 17 10.61 45.44 -37.84
CA SER A 17 11.55 45.37 -38.98
C SER A 17 11.21 44.11 -39.77
N VAL A 18 10.03 44.14 -40.37
CA VAL A 18 9.60 43.14 -41.35
C VAL A 18 10.33 43.40 -42.67
N ALA A 19 10.87 42.31 -43.21
CA ALA A 19 11.09 42.03 -44.63
C ALA A 19 12.37 42.52 -45.33
N CYS A 20 12.87 41.59 -46.15
CA CYS A 20 13.91 41.69 -47.18
C CYS A 20 15.33 41.59 -46.62
N ILE A 21 15.94 40.41 -46.54
CA ILE A 21 16.51 39.64 -47.69
C ILE A 21 16.54 38.15 -47.27
N VAL A 22 15.67 37.28 -47.78
CA VAL A 22 15.87 36.50 -49.01
C VAL A 22 17.17 35.65 -49.00
N LEU A 23 17.02 34.37 -48.65
CA LEU A 23 17.61 33.21 -49.35
C LEU A 23 19.13 33.13 -49.56
N ILE A 24 19.97 33.30 -48.55
CA ILE A 24 21.38 32.80 -48.53
C ILE A 24 21.70 32.61 -47.03
N LEU A 25 21.79 31.45 -46.36
CA LEU A 25 22.43 30.17 -46.66
C LEU A 25 21.77 29.07 -45.82
N LEU A 26 21.44 27.99 -46.49
CA LEU A 26 20.96 26.72 -45.95
C LEU A 26 21.93 26.18 -44.89
N GLY A 27 21.52 26.24 -43.61
CA GLY A 27 22.12 25.44 -42.56
C GLY A 27 21.88 23.97 -42.88
N ARG A 28 22.95 23.29 -43.34
CA ARG A 28 22.93 21.90 -43.77
C ARG A 28 22.32 20.98 -42.71
N PRO A 29 21.58 19.92 -43.09
CA PRO A 29 21.33 18.81 -42.18
C PRO A 29 22.69 18.25 -41.72
N LYS A 30 22.81 17.97 -40.42
CA LYS A 30 23.98 17.34 -39.83
C LYS A 30 24.23 16.00 -40.53
N GLU A 31 25.35 15.91 -41.22
CA GLU A 31 25.80 14.69 -41.89
C GLU A 31 25.99 13.58 -40.84
N PRO A 32 25.49 12.34 -41.06
CA PRO A 32 25.71 11.24 -40.13
C PRO A 32 27.20 10.90 -40.14
N GLN A 33 27.86 10.98 -38.98
CA GLN A 33 29.22 10.48 -38.87
C GLN A 33 29.21 8.95 -38.91
N PRO A 34 30.22 8.30 -39.54
CA PRO A 34 30.36 6.85 -39.48
C PRO A 34 30.49 6.40 -38.03
N GLN A 35 29.50 5.63 -37.56
CA GLN A 35 29.54 4.94 -36.28
C GLN A 35 30.71 3.95 -36.30
N GLN A 36 31.69 4.16 -35.42
CA GLN A 36 32.63 3.10 -35.06
C GLN A 36 31.86 2.11 -34.18
N ASP A 37 31.81 0.84 -34.62
CA ASP A 37 31.17 -0.27 -33.91
C ASP A 37 31.79 -0.46 -32.51
N GLN A 38 31.25 0.22 -31.51
CA GLN A 38 31.35 -0.19 -30.13
C GLN A 38 30.13 -1.07 -29.83
N PRO A 39 30.30 -2.34 -29.44
CA PRO A 39 29.16 -3.13 -29.00
C PRO A 39 28.53 -2.42 -27.79
N ALA A 40 27.20 -2.25 -27.85
CA ALA A 40 26.43 -1.68 -26.77
C ALA A 40 26.76 -2.39 -25.46
N PRO A 41 26.94 -1.68 -24.32
CA PRO A 41 26.95 -2.36 -23.04
C PRO A 41 25.62 -3.09 -22.91
N ALA A 42 25.70 -4.42 -22.77
CA ALA A 42 24.54 -5.26 -22.56
C ALA A 42 23.74 -4.65 -21.41
N ALA A 43 22.48 -4.30 -21.68
CA ALA A 43 21.51 -4.04 -20.64
C ALA A 43 21.34 -5.34 -19.87
N GLN A 44 22.16 -5.53 -18.84
CA GLN A 44 21.90 -6.51 -17.80
C GLN A 44 20.72 -5.96 -17.03
N GLY A 45 19.51 -6.34 -17.47
CA GLY A 45 18.37 -6.34 -16.59
C GLY A 45 18.75 -7.21 -15.41
N GLN A 46 19.12 -6.58 -14.30
CA GLN A 46 19.13 -7.25 -13.03
C GLN A 46 17.66 -7.51 -12.72
N GLU A 47 17.18 -8.70 -13.08
CA GLU A 47 16.08 -9.30 -12.36
C GLU A 47 16.52 -9.25 -10.89
N GLN A 48 15.85 -8.41 -10.10
CA GLN A 48 16.03 -8.41 -8.66
C GLN A 48 15.65 -9.81 -8.21
N GLY A 49 16.66 -10.66 -8.00
CA GLY A 49 16.48 -11.96 -7.39
C GLY A 49 15.74 -11.73 -6.09
N GLN A 50 14.53 -12.28 -6.01
CA GLN A 50 13.77 -12.34 -4.77
C GLN A 50 14.71 -13.00 -3.75
N ASP A 51 15.07 -12.27 -2.70
CA ASP A 51 15.85 -12.84 -1.60
C ASP A 51 15.04 -14.07 -1.13
N GLU A 52 15.62 -15.26 -1.23
CA GLU A 52 14.93 -16.53 -0.92
C GLU A 52 14.43 -16.55 0.53
N ASN A 53 14.99 -15.68 1.39
CA ASN A 53 14.56 -15.49 2.77
C ASN A 53 13.66 -14.24 2.97
N SER A 54 13.22 -13.57 1.92
CA SER A 54 12.25 -12.47 2.01
C SER A 54 10.82 -12.98 1.85
N GLY A 55 9.98 -12.71 2.85
CA GLY A 55 8.56 -13.04 2.84
C GLY A 55 7.70 -11.83 3.22
N THR A 56 6.39 -11.94 2.99
CA THR A 56 5.42 -10.95 3.49
C THR A 56 4.81 -11.47 4.77
N GLN A 57 4.80 -10.65 5.82
CA GLN A 57 3.96 -10.88 6.99
C GLN A 57 2.72 -10.03 6.89
N TYR A 58 1.59 -10.63 7.25
CA TYR A 58 0.33 -9.92 7.49
C TYR A 58 0.02 -9.91 8.98
N VAL A 59 -0.51 -8.78 9.45
CA VAL A 59 -0.99 -8.62 10.83
C VAL A 59 -2.44 -8.17 10.80
N LEU A 60 -3.33 -8.94 11.41
CA LEU A 60 -4.74 -8.59 11.58
C LEU A 60 -5.00 -8.13 13.01
N TYR A 61 -5.69 -7.00 13.16
CA TYR A 61 -6.16 -6.50 14.46
C TYR A 61 -7.67 -6.70 14.53
N VAL A 62 -8.08 -7.78 15.20
CA VAL A 62 -9.48 -8.22 15.23
C VAL A 62 -10.16 -7.68 16.48
N GLY A 63 -10.98 -6.63 16.31
CA GLY A 63 -11.90 -6.13 17.33
C GLY A 63 -12.99 -7.16 17.66
N THR A 64 -13.59 -7.02 18.84
CA THR A 64 -14.58 -7.99 19.36
C THR A 64 -15.88 -7.34 19.83
N ASN A 65 -15.96 -6.02 19.83
CA ASN A 65 -17.19 -5.31 20.14
C ASN A 65 -18.15 -5.38 18.96
N ASP A 66 -19.36 -5.84 19.19
CA ASP A 66 -20.39 -5.99 18.17
C ASP A 66 -20.70 -4.65 17.48
N LYS A 67 -20.69 -4.64 16.14
CA LYS A 67 -20.81 -3.40 15.34
C LYS A 67 -22.13 -2.65 15.53
N ASP A 68 -23.18 -3.31 16.02
CA ASP A 68 -24.51 -2.74 16.15
C ASP A 68 -24.75 -2.17 17.56
N THR A 69 -23.98 -2.64 18.55
CA THR A 69 -24.16 -2.28 19.97
C THR A 69 -22.93 -1.65 20.62
N TYR A 70 -21.77 -1.71 19.96
CA TYR A 70 -20.47 -1.27 20.47
C TYR A 70 -20.06 -1.93 21.79
N ALA A 71 -20.61 -3.11 22.09
CA ALA A 71 -20.36 -3.82 23.33
C ALA A 71 -19.81 -5.24 23.05
N PRO A 72 -19.05 -5.82 24.00
CA PRO A 72 -18.62 -7.21 23.90
C PRO A 72 -19.82 -8.15 23.80
N LYS A 73 -19.89 -8.92 22.71
CA LYS A 73 -20.90 -9.97 22.52
C LYS A 73 -20.42 -11.35 23.01
N TYR A 74 -19.12 -11.55 23.00
CA TYR A 74 -18.45 -12.78 23.40
C TYR A 74 -17.54 -12.49 24.59
N THR A 75 -17.29 -13.50 25.41
CA THR A 75 -16.16 -13.46 26.34
C THR A 75 -14.83 -13.48 25.58
N GLN A 76 -13.75 -13.07 26.24
CA GLN A 76 -12.41 -13.07 25.63
C GLN A 76 -12.00 -14.47 25.14
N GLU A 77 -12.30 -15.50 25.93
CA GLU A 77 -12.00 -16.90 25.59
C GLU A 77 -12.82 -17.39 24.39
N GLU A 78 -14.10 -17.04 24.32
CA GLU A 78 -14.96 -17.38 23.17
C GLU A 78 -14.50 -16.67 21.90
N ALA A 79 -14.22 -15.36 21.98
CA ALA A 79 -13.68 -14.59 20.85
C ALA A 79 -12.36 -15.19 20.35
N LYS A 80 -11.43 -15.51 21.26
CA LYS A 80 -10.16 -16.15 20.92
C LYS A 80 -10.37 -17.52 20.25
N THR A 81 -11.32 -18.31 20.74
CA THR A 81 -11.66 -19.60 20.14
C THR A 81 -12.24 -19.45 18.73
N ILE A 82 -13.10 -18.45 18.50
CA ILE A 82 -13.64 -18.14 17.18
C ILE A 82 -12.51 -17.76 16.22
N VAL A 83 -11.62 -16.85 16.64
CA VAL A 83 -10.48 -16.42 15.81
C VAL A 83 -9.56 -17.60 15.48
N ASP A 84 -9.19 -18.39 16.49
CA ASP A 84 -8.36 -19.58 16.33
C ASP A 84 -8.95 -20.58 15.33
N GLN A 85 -10.25 -20.85 15.44
CA GLN A 85 -10.95 -21.76 14.53
C GLN A 85 -11.01 -21.25 13.09
N VAL A 86 -11.14 -19.94 12.88
CA VAL A 86 -11.06 -19.38 11.53
C VAL A 86 -9.63 -19.49 11.00
N CYS A 87 -8.62 -19.10 11.78
CA CYS A 87 -7.23 -19.19 11.37
C CYS A 87 -6.80 -20.62 10.98
N LEU A 88 -7.20 -21.64 11.75
CA LEU A 88 -6.93 -23.06 11.44
C LEU A 88 -7.48 -23.54 10.09
N LYS A 89 -8.48 -22.86 9.52
CA LYS A 89 -9.06 -23.23 8.21
C LYS A 89 -8.20 -22.75 7.05
N TYR A 90 -7.45 -21.66 7.24
CA TYR A 90 -6.77 -20.95 6.15
C TYR A 90 -5.24 -21.03 6.22
N PHE A 91 -4.68 -21.26 7.41
CA PHE A 91 -3.22 -21.18 7.62
C PHE A 91 -2.67 -22.44 8.28
N GLU A 92 -1.48 -22.85 7.84
CA GLU A 92 -0.73 -23.96 8.47
C GLU A 92 -0.06 -23.54 9.78
N GLY A 93 0.21 -22.23 9.95
CA GLY A 93 0.79 -21.66 11.15
C GLY A 93 0.45 -20.18 11.28
N TYR A 94 0.24 -19.74 12.53
CA TYR A 94 -0.03 -18.36 12.89
C TYR A 94 0.27 -18.15 14.37
N THR A 95 0.40 -16.90 14.80
CA THR A 95 0.50 -16.52 16.21
C THR A 95 -0.64 -15.59 16.59
N LEU A 96 -1.24 -15.82 17.76
CA LEU A 96 -2.25 -14.93 18.34
C LEU A 96 -1.68 -14.20 19.55
N GLN A 97 -1.95 -12.90 19.65
CA GLN A 97 -1.65 -12.06 20.80
C GLN A 97 -2.92 -11.34 21.27
N GLU A 98 -3.09 -11.25 22.58
CA GLU A 98 -4.18 -10.50 23.20
C GLU A 98 -3.77 -9.04 23.41
N ALA A 99 -4.65 -8.11 23.08
CA ALA A 99 -4.42 -6.67 23.15
C ALA A 99 -5.69 -5.90 23.54
N ILE A 100 -5.53 -4.60 23.77
CA ILE A 100 -6.65 -3.66 23.91
C ILE A 100 -6.55 -2.65 22.78
N GLY A 101 -7.52 -2.70 21.87
CA GLY A 101 -7.69 -1.72 20.80
C GLY A 101 -8.41 -0.47 21.30
N SER A 102 -8.17 0.66 20.64
CA SER A 102 -8.95 1.87 20.86
C SER A 102 -9.15 2.62 19.57
N TRP A 103 -10.35 3.15 19.39
CA TRP A 103 -10.73 4.00 18.27
C TRP A 103 -11.77 5.02 18.72
N THR A 104 -11.97 6.07 17.93
CA THR A 104 -12.98 7.09 18.21
C THR A 104 -14.22 6.82 17.38
N ASP A 105 -15.37 6.66 18.02
CA ASP A 105 -16.64 6.41 17.34
C ASP A 105 -17.18 7.62 16.59
N GLU A 106 -18.26 7.41 15.81
CA GLU A 106 -18.92 8.47 15.06
C GLU A 106 -19.49 9.60 15.94
N THR A 107 -19.62 9.38 17.25
CA THR A 107 -20.05 10.39 18.22
C THR A 107 -18.88 11.17 18.83
N GLY A 108 -17.64 10.80 18.50
CA GLY A 108 -16.42 11.37 19.06
C GLY A 108 -16.02 10.75 20.40
N THR A 109 -16.63 9.63 20.79
CA THR A 109 -16.34 8.95 22.06
C THR A 109 -15.20 7.95 21.87
N PRO A 110 -14.15 7.97 22.71
CA PRO A 110 -13.13 6.93 22.71
C PRO A 110 -13.74 5.60 23.16
N THR A 111 -13.68 4.62 22.28
CA THR A 111 -14.08 3.24 22.54
C THR A 111 -12.83 2.41 22.76
N HIS A 112 -12.90 1.50 23.73
CA HIS A 112 -11.87 0.50 23.99
C HIS A 112 -12.48 -0.88 23.82
N GLU A 113 -11.72 -1.80 23.26
CA GLU A 113 -12.20 -3.16 23.07
C GLU A 113 -11.07 -4.18 23.26
N TYR A 114 -11.49 -5.40 23.61
CA TYR A 114 -10.59 -6.54 23.53
C TYR A 114 -10.27 -6.82 22.06
N THR A 115 -8.99 -6.97 21.75
CA THR A 115 -8.50 -7.16 20.38
C THR A 115 -7.59 -8.36 20.33
N ILE A 116 -7.76 -9.18 19.31
CA ILE A 116 -6.87 -10.31 19.03
C ILE A 116 -6.01 -9.94 17.83
N VAL A 117 -4.69 -9.89 18.04
CA VAL A 117 -3.72 -9.61 17.00
C VAL A 117 -3.23 -10.94 16.42
N CYS A 118 -3.37 -11.11 15.11
CA CYS A 118 -3.03 -12.34 14.41
C CYS A 118 -1.85 -12.08 13.47
N TYR A 119 -0.77 -12.85 13.62
CA TYR A 119 0.43 -12.76 12.79
C TYR A 119 0.50 -13.94 11.82
N PHE A 120 0.69 -13.63 10.54
CA PHE A 120 0.76 -14.60 9.45
C PHE A 120 2.03 -14.37 8.61
N ASP A 121 3.05 -15.20 8.81
CA ASP A 121 4.30 -15.15 8.07
C ASP A 121 4.22 -15.96 6.78
N GLY A 122 4.56 -15.36 5.65
CA GLY A 122 4.57 -16.04 4.35
C GLY A 122 3.18 -16.29 3.74
N ALA A 123 2.14 -15.67 4.30
CA ALA A 123 0.78 -15.77 3.77
C ALA A 123 0.59 -14.92 2.50
N ASP A 124 -0.35 -15.32 1.64
CA ASP A 124 -0.80 -14.52 0.50
C ASP A 124 -2.01 -13.65 0.87
N GLU A 125 -2.15 -12.52 0.16
CA GLU A 125 -3.21 -11.53 0.39
C GLU A 125 -4.62 -12.11 0.24
N GLU A 126 -4.83 -13.00 -0.73
CA GLU A 126 -6.15 -13.57 -1.02
C GLU A 126 -6.63 -14.45 0.15
N THR A 127 -5.74 -15.29 0.68
CA THR A 127 -6.03 -16.13 1.85
C THR A 127 -6.29 -15.29 3.09
N VAL A 128 -5.50 -14.23 3.30
CA VAL A 128 -5.70 -13.28 4.41
C VAL A 128 -7.07 -12.59 4.33
N HIS A 129 -7.47 -12.12 3.16
CA HIS A 129 -8.78 -11.50 2.97
C HIS A 129 -9.94 -12.48 3.16
N LYS A 130 -9.82 -13.74 2.72
CA LYS A 130 -10.84 -14.77 2.98
C LYS A 130 -11.03 -15.04 4.47
N ALA A 131 -9.93 -15.13 5.23
CA ALA A 131 -9.99 -15.27 6.67
C ALA A 131 -10.64 -14.03 7.32
N ALA A 132 -10.29 -12.82 6.88
CA ALA A 132 -10.87 -11.59 7.37
C ALA A 132 -12.39 -11.53 7.09
N ASP A 133 -12.86 -11.89 5.90
CA ASP A 133 -14.27 -11.95 5.54
C ASP A 133 -15.06 -12.89 6.48
N GLU A 134 -14.50 -14.06 6.78
CA GLU A 134 -15.13 -15.01 7.70
C GLU A 134 -15.15 -14.48 9.15
N LEU A 135 -14.08 -13.82 9.59
CA LEU A 135 -14.00 -13.18 10.90
C LEU A 135 -15.01 -12.04 11.05
N LEU A 136 -15.18 -11.21 10.03
CA LEU A 136 -16.17 -10.12 10.02
C LEU A 136 -17.57 -10.66 10.29
N VAL A 137 -17.94 -11.77 9.65
CA VAL A 137 -19.23 -12.43 9.85
C VAL A 137 -19.31 -13.08 11.24
N ALA A 138 -18.28 -13.84 11.63
CA ALA A 138 -18.27 -14.61 12.86
C ALA A 138 -18.35 -13.75 14.13
N LEU A 139 -17.73 -12.56 14.09
CA LEU A 139 -17.66 -11.62 15.22
C LEU A 139 -18.60 -10.41 15.07
N ASN A 140 -19.43 -10.37 14.02
CA ASN A 140 -20.29 -9.24 13.68
C ASN A 140 -19.54 -7.90 13.70
N GLN A 141 -18.45 -7.81 12.93
CA GLN A 141 -17.60 -6.63 12.82
C GLN A 141 -17.87 -5.88 11.50
N ASN A 142 -17.58 -4.57 11.48
CA ASN A 142 -17.59 -3.78 10.24
C ASN A 142 -16.27 -3.86 9.47
N THR A 143 -15.16 -3.87 10.20
CA THR A 143 -13.81 -3.74 9.64
C THR A 143 -12.80 -4.47 10.50
N ILE A 144 -11.75 -4.99 9.87
CA ILE A 144 -10.53 -5.49 10.54
C ILE A 144 -9.37 -4.69 9.95
N LEU A 145 -8.49 -4.17 10.80
CA LEU A 145 -7.26 -3.53 10.33
C LEU A 145 -6.29 -4.63 9.89
N ILE A 146 -5.75 -4.48 8.68
CA ILE A 146 -4.77 -5.38 8.07
C ILE A 146 -3.51 -4.57 7.76
N GLU A 147 -2.39 -4.99 8.30
CA GLU A 147 -1.06 -4.47 7.95
C GLU A 147 -0.28 -5.54 7.18
N SER A 148 0.54 -5.11 6.23
CA SER A 148 1.45 -5.99 5.48
C SER A 148 2.85 -5.40 5.48
N SER A 149 3.86 -6.23 5.70
CA SER A 149 5.27 -5.83 5.66
C SER A 149 6.13 -6.90 5.01
N THR A 150 7.07 -6.48 4.16
CA THR A 150 8.15 -7.37 3.69
C THR A 150 9.21 -7.51 4.77
N MET A 151 9.60 -8.74 5.08
CA MET A 151 10.60 -9.02 6.10
C MET A 151 11.48 -10.20 5.73
N HIS A 152 12.69 -10.19 6.31
CA HIS A 152 13.59 -11.33 6.27
C HIS A 152 13.16 -12.36 7.31
N MET A 153 12.99 -13.60 6.89
CA MET A 153 12.55 -14.72 7.71
C MET A 153 13.64 -15.79 7.76
N GLU A 154 13.96 -16.28 8.96
CA GLU A 154 14.93 -17.36 9.17
C GLU A 154 14.34 -18.40 10.13
N TYR A 155 14.36 -19.66 9.74
CA TYR A 155 14.06 -20.78 10.62
C TYR A 155 15.36 -21.43 11.09
N TYR A 156 15.64 -21.39 12.39
CA TYR A 156 16.84 -21.96 12.98
C TYR A 156 16.55 -23.29 13.68
N SER A 157 17.23 -24.37 13.28
CA SER A 157 17.03 -25.72 13.84
C SER A 157 18.17 -26.25 14.71
N GLY A 158 19.26 -25.50 14.89
CA GLY A 158 20.45 -25.98 15.61
C GLY A 158 21.19 -27.14 14.91
N GLN A 159 22.26 -27.64 15.53
CA GLN A 159 22.93 -28.86 15.07
C GLN A 159 22.18 -30.08 15.62
N ASN A 160 21.53 -30.83 14.71
CA ASN A 160 20.88 -32.11 15.01
C ASN A 160 21.89 -33.25 15.17
#